data_AF-A0A251ZZV5-F1
#
_entry.id   AF-A0A251ZZV5-F1
#
_cell.length_a   1.000
_cell.length_b   1.000
_cell.length_c   1.000
_cell.angle_alpha   90.00
_cell.angle_beta   90.00
_cell.angle_gamma   90.00
#
_symmetry.space_group_name_H-M   'P 1'
#
loop_
_entity.id
_entity.type
_entity.pdbx_description
1 polymer ?
#
loop_
_entity_poly.entity_id
_entity_poly.type
_entity_poly.pdbx_seq_one_letter_code
_entity_poly.pdbx_strand_id
1 'polypeptide(L)'
;MRRIPFRIAVAGTHSTGKTTFLTRLKELFELRGVAVAYVHDSAVNAKDKGFPILADHTFESTAWLMARAIELEAEATLAAEVILVDRPISDALGYLLAALRHTNRSIAPARAEALERICEAWVSEYDLAFLTVLDPSVELGAGRDGDALFRVRAAEEVTRVVDRFMPDRHLLCHGGEEAALALAIAAFEDYDREAS
;
A
#
# COMPACT_ATOMS: atom_id res chain seq x y z
N MET A 1 18.83 -22.47 1.76
CA MET A 1 18.33 -21.10 2.00
C MET A 1 16.85 -21.11 1.65
N ARG A 2 15.99 -20.49 2.47
CA ARG A 2 14.60 -20.26 2.05
C ARG A 2 14.59 -19.21 0.95
N ARG A 3 13.74 -19.39 -0.06
CA ARG A 3 13.57 -18.43 -1.15
C ARG A 3 13.03 -17.11 -0.58
N ILE A 4 13.48 -15.99 -1.12
CA ILE A 4 12.89 -14.68 -0.80
C ILE A 4 11.45 -14.69 -1.38
N PRO A 5 10.42 -14.25 -0.66
CA PRO A 5 9.08 -14.17 -1.23
C PRO A 5 8.98 -13.03 -2.25
N PHE A 6 8.19 -13.22 -3.30
CA PHE A 6 7.85 -12.15 -4.25
C PHE A 6 6.81 -11.21 -3.65
N ARG A 7 7.09 -9.91 -3.58
CA ARG A 7 6.24 -8.91 -2.91
C ARG A 7 5.54 -8.01 -3.90
N ILE A 8 4.22 -7.96 -3.80
CA ILE A 8 3.36 -7.14 -4.65
C ILE A 8 2.67 -6.09 -3.78
N ALA A 9 3.04 -4.82 -3.99
CA ALA A 9 2.46 -3.68 -3.30
C ALA A 9 1.32 -3.04 -4.09
N VAL A 10 0.22 -2.69 -3.43
CA VAL A 10 -0.89 -1.96 -4.05
C VAL A 10 -1.23 -0.72 -3.23
N ALA A 11 -0.79 0.43 -3.75
CA ALA A 11 -0.95 1.75 -3.16
C ALA A 11 -2.23 2.46 -3.62
N GLY A 12 -2.71 3.39 -2.80
CA GLY A 12 -3.75 4.35 -3.18
C GLY A 12 -4.88 4.54 -2.17
N THR A 13 -5.73 5.54 -2.39
CA THR A 13 -6.76 5.96 -1.40
C THR A 13 -7.94 5.00 -1.22
N HIS A 14 -8.73 5.21 -0.17
CA HIS A 14 -10.00 4.47 0.03
C HIS A 14 -10.92 4.51 -1.20
N SER A 15 -11.54 3.36 -1.51
CA SER A 15 -12.62 3.18 -2.50
C SER A 15 -12.21 2.98 -3.97
N THR A 16 -11.03 2.41 -4.24
CA THR A 16 -10.52 2.23 -5.62
C THR A 16 -10.45 0.77 -6.09
N GLY A 17 -11.20 -0.15 -5.46
CA GLY A 17 -11.21 -1.57 -5.86
C GLY A 17 -10.01 -2.40 -5.43
N LYS A 18 -9.03 -1.85 -4.68
CA LYS A 18 -7.84 -2.57 -4.17
C LYS A 18 -8.15 -3.91 -3.53
N THR A 19 -9.02 -3.91 -2.53
CA THR A 19 -9.35 -5.13 -1.79
C THR A 19 -9.96 -6.18 -2.73
N THR A 20 -10.80 -5.78 -3.69
CA THR A 20 -11.34 -6.69 -4.70
C THR A 20 -10.23 -7.27 -5.59
N PHE A 21 -9.34 -6.41 -6.09
CA PHE A 21 -8.19 -6.83 -6.91
C PHE A 21 -7.27 -7.80 -6.16
N LEU A 22 -6.89 -7.45 -4.94
CA LEU A 22 -5.98 -8.24 -4.12
C LEU A 22 -6.59 -9.58 -3.67
N THR A 23 -7.86 -9.60 -3.29
CA THR A 23 -8.57 -10.86 -2.97
C THR A 23 -8.56 -11.78 -4.17
N ARG A 24 -8.86 -11.26 -5.36
CA ARG A 24 -8.86 -12.07 -6.58
C ARG A 24 -7.46 -12.53 -6.98
N LEU A 25 -6.44 -11.69 -6.83
CA LEU A 25 -5.06 -12.06 -7.08
C LEU A 25 -4.60 -13.16 -6.13
N LYS A 26 -4.95 -13.06 -4.84
CA LYS A 26 -4.71 -14.10 -3.84
C LYS A 26 -5.33 -15.43 -4.26
N GLU A 27 -6.62 -15.44 -4.60
CA GLU A 27 -7.33 -16.65 -5.05
C GLU A 27 -6.64 -17.28 -6.26
N LEU A 28 -6.21 -16.47 -7.24
CA LEU A 28 -5.52 -16.98 -8.43
C LEU A 28 -4.17 -17.64 -8.12
N PHE A 29 -3.39 -17.08 -7.20
CA PHE A 29 -2.14 -17.70 -6.75
C PHE A 29 -2.39 -18.98 -5.94
N GLU A 30 -3.36 -18.97 -5.03
CA GLU A 30 -3.70 -20.16 -4.23
C GLU A 30 -4.24 -21.30 -5.08
N LEU A 31 -5.03 -21.01 -6.12
CA LEU A 31 -5.46 -22.01 -7.12
C LEU A 31 -4.30 -22.65 -7.88
N ARG A 32 -3.14 -21.99 -7.93
CA ARG A 32 -1.88 -22.50 -8.51
C ARG A 32 -1.01 -23.21 -7.49
N GLY A 33 -1.46 -23.34 -6.24
CA GLY A 33 -0.72 -23.98 -5.15
C GLY A 33 0.37 -23.11 -4.52
N VAL A 34 0.39 -21.80 -4.82
CA VAL A 34 1.37 -20.85 -4.28
C VAL A 34 0.95 -20.44 -2.86
N ALA A 35 1.88 -20.47 -1.91
CA ALA A 35 1.63 -19.97 -0.56
C ALA A 35 1.59 -18.43 -0.54
N VAL A 36 0.42 -17.85 -0.25
CA VAL A 36 0.22 -16.38 -0.27
C VAL A 36 -0.03 -15.82 1.13
N ALA A 37 0.71 -14.77 1.50
CA ALA A 37 0.36 -13.92 2.63
C ALA A 37 -0.32 -12.64 2.15
N TYR A 38 -1.41 -12.26 2.82
CA TYR A 38 -2.10 -10.99 2.59
C TYR A 38 -1.85 -10.05 3.78
N VAL A 39 -1.00 -9.06 3.56
CA VAL A 39 -0.71 -8.01 4.54
C VAL A 39 -1.62 -6.83 4.24
N HIS A 40 -2.54 -6.56 5.16
CA HIS A 40 -3.41 -5.41 5.10
C HIS A 40 -3.14 -4.52 6.31
N ASP A 41 -2.70 -3.29 6.05
CA ASP A 41 -2.53 -2.32 7.11
C ASP A 41 -3.91 -1.77 7.51
N SER A 42 -4.44 -2.24 8.64
CA SER A 42 -5.71 -1.72 9.12
C SER A 42 -5.44 -0.45 9.92
N ALA A 43 -5.70 0.70 9.29
CA ALA A 43 -5.95 1.95 10.01
C ALA A 43 -7.02 1.78 11.13
N VAL A 44 -7.85 0.73 11.02
CA VAL A 44 -8.75 0.24 12.08
C VAL A 44 -7.96 -0.13 13.35
N ASN A 45 -6.89 -0.94 13.24
CA ASN A 45 -6.03 -1.29 14.36
C ASN A 45 -5.33 -0.07 14.97
N ALA A 46 -4.94 0.90 14.14
CA ALA A 46 -4.36 2.15 14.63
C ALA A 46 -5.38 2.96 15.45
N LYS A 47 -6.60 3.12 14.92
CA LYS A 47 -7.70 3.81 15.61
C LYS A 47 -8.07 3.13 16.93
N ASP A 48 -8.14 1.80 16.95
CA ASP A 48 -8.44 1.02 18.16
C ASP A 48 -7.35 1.17 19.24
N LYS A 49 -6.11 1.46 18.83
CA LYS A 49 -4.99 1.78 19.73
C LYS A 49 -4.92 3.27 20.13
N GLY A 50 -5.85 4.09 19.65
CA GLY A 50 -5.90 5.52 19.94
C GLY A 50 -4.97 6.38 19.07
N PHE A 51 -4.39 5.83 18.00
CA PHE A 51 -3.63 6.62 17.05
C PHE A 51 -4.56 7.45 16.17
N PRO A 52 -4.29 8.75 15.98
CA PRO A 52 -5.05 9.57 15.06
C PRO A 52 -4.71 9.19 13.61
N ILE A 53 -5.75 9.03 12.79
CA ILE A 53 -5.66 8.61 11.38
C ILE A 53 -6.35 9.65 10.49
N LEU A 54 -6.32 9.45 9.18
CA LEU A 54 -6.96 10.33 8.19
C LEU A 54 -6.45 11.78 8.33
N ALA A 55 -7.33 12.79 8.35
CA ALA A 55 -6.94 14.21 8.43
C ALA A 55 -6.13 14.55 9.70
N ASP A 56 -6.19 13.69 10.73
CA ASP A 56 -5.51 13.88 12.00
C ASP A 56 -4.17 13.12 12.09
N HIS A 57 -3.68 12.55 10.98
CA HIS A 57 -2.39 11.84 10.97
C HIS A 57 -1.26 12.66 11.64
N THR A 58 -0.43 11.96 12.39
CA THR A 58 0.72 12.48 13.15
C THR A 58 1.96 11.69 12.78
N PHE A 59 3.13 12.19 13.18
CA PHE A 59 4.35 11.40 13.03
C PHE A 59 4.23 10.05 13.75
N GLU A 60 3.70 10.04 14.98
CA GLU A 60 3.61 8.86 15.82
C GLU A 60 2.69 7.81 15.19
N SER A 61 1.53 8.22 14.67
CA SER A 61 0.64 7.30 13.97
C SER A 61 1.24 6.77 12.66
N THR A 62 1.92 7.61 11.88
CA THR A 62 2.59 7.16 10.65
C THR A 62 3.77 6.23 10.95
N ALA A 63 4.63 6.57 11.91
CA ALA A 63 5.74 5.71 12.32
C ALA A 63 5.24 4.35 12.80
N TRP A 64 4.13 4.33 13.55
CA TRP A 64 3.52 3.09 14.02
C TRP A 64 2.97 2.24 12.87
N LEU A 65 2.23 2.83 11.92
CA LEU A 65 1.72 2.12 10.74
C LEU A 65 2.87 1.53 9.91
N MET A 66 3.89 2.34 9.61
CA MET A 66 5.06 1.87 8.86
C MET A 66 5.77 0.72 9.58
N ALA A 67 6.00 0.83 10.89
CA ALA A 67 6.62 -0.23 11.68
C ALA A 67 5.78 -1.52 11.69
N ARG A 68 4.45 -1.39 11.79
CA ARG A 68 3.54 -2.54 11.80
C ARG A 68 3.48 -3.23 10.43
N ALA A 69 3.47 -2.47 9.34
CA ALA A 69 3.54 -3.02 8.00
C ALA A 69 4.85 -3.80 7.80
N ILE A 70 5.99 -3.20 8.16
CA ILE A 70 7.31 -3.85 8.12
C ILE A 70 7.33 -5.15 8.93
N GLU A 71 6.79 -5.13 10.15
CA GLU A 71 6.69 -6.32 11.00
C GLU A 71 5.87 -7.45 10.33
N LEU A 72 4.68 -7.12 9.82
CA LEU A 72 3.79 -8.08 9.16
C LEU A 72 4.40 -8.67 7.89
N GLU A 73 5.00 -7.81 7.06
CA GLU A 73 5.69 -8.22 5.84
C GLU A 73 6.90 -9.10 6.15
N ALA A 74 7.67 -8.76 7.19
CA ALA A 74 8.81 -9.57 7.63
C ALA A 74 8.36 -10.94 8.18
N GLU A 75 7.32 -10.99 9.00
CA GLU A 75 6.76 -12.24 9.52
C GLU A 75 6.24 -13.14 8.38
N ALA A 76 5.59 -12.56 7.37
CA ALA A 76 5.09 -13.28 6.21
C ALA A 76 6.19 -14.02 5.42
N THR A 77 7.44 -13.52 5.46
CA THR A 77 8.58 -14.19 4.81
C THR A 77 8.90 -15.59 5.36
N LEU A 78 8.37 -15.93 6.54
CA LEU A 78 8.61 -17.22 7.16
C LEU A 78 7.85 -18.36 6.47
N ALA A 79 6.79 -18.07 5.72
CA ALA A 79 5.90 -19.09 5.17
C ALA A 79 5.37 -18.81 3.76
N ALA A 80 5.36 -17.55 3.30
CA ALA A 80 4.80 -17.19 2.01
C ALA A 80 5.83 -17.27 0.88
N GLU A 81 5.35 -17.62 -0.31
CA GLU A 81 6.05 -17.48 -1.58
C GLU A 81 5.71 -16.15 -2.26
N VAL A 82 4.48 -15.66 -2.05
CA VAL A 82 4.01 -14.34 -2.50
C VAL A 82 3.44 -13.56 -1.32
N ILE A 83 3.86 -12.31 -1.17
CA ILE A 83 3.31 -11.38 -0.18
C ILE A 83 2.55 -10.27 -0.91
N LEU A 84 1.26 -10.17 -0.64
CA LEU A 84 0.39 -9.13 -1.16
C LEU A 84 0.22 -8.04 -0.11
N VAL A 85 0.61 -6.81 -0.44
CA VAL A 85 0.61 -5.67 0.49
C VAL A 85 -0.47 -4.66 0.09
N ASP A 86 -1.57 -4.61 0.84
CA ASP A 86 -2.61 -3.58 0.72
C ASP A 86 -2.22 -2.39 1.58
N ARG A 87 -1.98 -1.24 0.92
CA ARG A 87 -1.47 0.01 1.53
C ARG A 87 -0.04 -0.17 2.05
N PRO A 88 0.96 -0.25 1.15
CA PRO A 88 2.37 -0.25 1.53
C PRO A 88 2.73 0.99 2.34
N ILE A 89 3.90 0.98 2.99
CA ILE A 89 4.34 2.09 3.86
C ILE A 89 4.34 3.48 3.20
N SER A 90 4.44 3.53 1.87
CA SER A 90 4.31 4.77 1.09
C SER A 90 2.93 5.41 1.22
N ASP A 91 1.87 4.62 1.39
CA ASP A 91 0.52 5.13 1.67
C ASP A 91 0.53 5.87 3.00
N ALA A 92 1.09 5.28 4.07
CA ALA A 92 1.11 5.89 5.40
C ALA A 92 1.85 7.24 5.40
N LEU A 93 2.95 7.35 4.64
CA LEU A 93 3.65 8.60 4.41
C LEU A 93 2.79 9.60 3.61
N GLY A 94 2.13 9.16 2.53
CA GLY A 94 1.22 9.98 1.74
C GLY A 94 0.06 10.55 2.56
N TYR A 95 -0.56 9.74 3.43
CA TYR A 95 -1.61 10.18 4.34
C TYR A 95 -1.11 11.22 5.35
N LEU A 96 0.11 11.09 5.88
CA LEU A 96 0.69 12.11 6.74
C LEU A 96 0.85 13.45 6.04
N LEU A 97 1.46 13.44 4.84
CA LEU A 97 1.69 14.65 4.08
C LEU A 97 0.36 15.32 3.69
N ALA A 98 -0.64 14.51 3.32
CA ALA A 98 -1.99 14.99 3.07
C ALA A 98 -2.62 15.61 4.31
N ALA A 99 -2.48 14.99 5.48
CA ALA A 99 -3.03 15.49 6.73
C ALA A 99 -2.39 16.81 7.16
N LEU A 100 -1.06 16.92 7.09
CA LEU A 100 -0.31 18.15 7.39
C LEU A 100 -0.75 19.29 6.47
N ARG A 101 -0.82 19.03 5.15
CA ARG A 101 -1.30 19.99 4.15
C ARG A 101 -2.77 20.35 4.38
N HIS A 102 -3.61 19.37 4.70
CA HIS A 102 -5.06 19.58 4.84
C HIS A 102 -5.40 20.43 6.06
N THR A 103 -4.71 20.20 7.18
CA THR A 103 -4.94 20.87 8.47
C THR A 103 -4.02 22.06 8.71
N ASN A 104 -3.19 22.43 7.73
CA ASN A 104 -2.18 23.49 7.84
C ASN A 104 -1.24 23.30 9.06
N ARG A 105 -0.90 22.03 9.35
CA ARG A 105 0.05 21.64 10.40
C ARG A 105 1.42 21.40 9.79
N SER A 106 2.44 21.48 10.62
CA SER A 106 3.79 21.05 10.28
C SER A 106 4.36 20.15 11.37
N ILE A 107 5.35 19.35 10.99
CA ILE A 107 6.21 18.60 11.91
C ILE A 107 7.65 19.07 11.71
N ALA A 108 8.53 18.80 12.68
CA ALA A 108 9.94 19.11 12.54
C ALA A 108 10.53 18.43 11.27
N PRO A 109 11.34 19.13 10.45
CA PRO A 109 11.88 18.57 9.21
C PRO A 109 12.60 17.23 9.39
N ALA A 110 13.41 17.10 10.45
CA ALA A 110 14.09 15.85 10.79
C ALA A 110 13.15 14.66 11.01
N ARG A 111 11.91 14.89 11.48
CA ARG A 111 10.90 13.84 11.64
C ARG A 111 10.32 13.40 10.29
N ALA A 112 10.04 14.33 9.39
CA ALA A 112 9.61 14.01 8.03
C ALA A 112 10.71 13.23 7.29
N GLU A 113 11.96 13.72 7.35
CA GLU A 113 13.12 13.06 6.74
C GLU A 113 13.37 11.65 7.29
N ALA A 114 13.07 11.39 8.57
CA ALA A 114 13.18 10.06 9.14
C ALA A 114 12.17 9.08 8.52
N LEU A 115 10.91 9.50 8.37
CA LEU A 115 9.87 8.69 7.73
C LEU A 115 10.16 8.48 6.24
N GLU A 116 10.64 9.50 5.54
CA GLU A 116 11.06 9.37 4.14
C GLU A 116 12.17 8.34 3.97
N ARG A 117 13.18 8.34 4.85
CA ARG A 117 14.28 7.36 4.81
C ARG A 117 13.82 5.93 5.09
N ILE A 118 12.87 5.74 6.02
CA ILE A 118 12.26 4.43 6.25
C ILE A 118 11.49 3.99 5.00
N CYS A 119 10.73 4.90 4.39
CA CYS A 119 10.00 4.62 3.17
C CYS A 119 10.95 4.18 2.05
N GLU A 120 11.97 4.99 1.76
CA GLU A 120 12.98 4.72 0.73
C GLU A 120 13.69 3.37 0.93
N ALA A 121 14.06 3.04 2.17
CA ALA A 121 14.78 1.81 2.46
C ALA A 121 13.93 0.54 2.29
N TRP A 122 12.62 0.62 2.45
CA TRP A 122 11.76 -0.56 2.46
C TRP A 122 10.95 -0.73 1.17
N VAL A 123 10.67 0.34 0.41
CA VAL A 123 10.03 0.20 -0.91
C VAL A 123 10.87 -0.63 -1.88
N SER A 124 12.20 -0.72 -1.69
CA SER A 124 13.08 -1.56 -2.50
C SER A 124 12.86 -3.06 -2.29
N GLU A 125 12.09 -3.46 -1.28
CA GLU A 125 11.68 -4.84 -1.03
C GLU A 125 10.47 -5.27 -1.88
N TYR A 126 9.82 -4.34 -2.58
CA TYR A 126 8.68 -4.62 -3.45
C TYR A 126 9.16 -4.95 -4.87
N ASP A 127 8.83 -6.15 -5.34
CA ASP A 127 9.19 -6.61 -6.69
C ASP A 127 8.21 -6.08 -7.75
N LEU A 128 6.97 -5.82 -7.36
CA LEU A 128 5.94 -5.25 -8.22
C LEU A 128 5.05 -4.27 -7.45
N ALA A 129 4.80 -3.09 -8.03
CA ALA A 129 3.96 -2.09 -7.42
C ALA A 129 2.81 -1.67 -8.34
N PHE A 130 1.61 -1.55 -7.78
CA PHE A 130 0.45 -0.96 -8.41
C PHE A 130 0.01 0.31 -7.69
N LEU A 131 -0.40 1.32 -8.45
CA LEU A 131 -1.05 2.52 -7.93
C LEU A 131 -2.47 2.59 -8.46
N THR A 132 -3.46 2.56 -7.55
CA THR A 132 -4.84 2.73 -7.97
C THR A 132 -5.14 4.17 -8.33
N VAL A 133 -5.77 4.37 -9.48
CA VAL A 133 -6.24 5.69 -9.89
C VAL A 133 -7.62 5.95 -9.26
N LEU A 134 -7.78 7.11 -8.62
CA LEU A 134 -9.07 7.50 -8.09
C LEU A 134 -10.03 7.76 -9.26
N ASP A 135 -11.13 7.00 -9.32
CA ASP A 135 -12.24 7.28 -10.22
C ASP A 135 -13.23 8.22 -9.52
N PRO A 136 -13.38 9.49 -9.98
CA PRO A 136 -14.31 10.44 -9.37
C PRO A 136 -15.79 10.07 -9.56
N SER A 137 -16.10 9.14 -10.47
CA SER A 137 -17.47 8.72 -10.80
C SER A 137 -18.03 7.63 -9.87
N VAL A 138 -17.18 7.01 -9.03
CA VAL A 138 -17.60 5.98 -8.08
C VAL A 138 -18.13 6.63 -6.80
N GLU A 139 -19.45 6.49 -6.55
CA GLU A 139 -20.09 6.98 -5.34
C GLU A 139 -19.50 6.35 -4.07
N LEU A 140 -19.39 7.16 -3.02
CA LEU A 140 -18.94 6.72 -1.70
C LEU A 140 -20.02 5.82 -1.06
N GLY A 141 -19.64 4.59 -0.68
CA GLY A 141 -20.48 3.75 0.18
C GLY A 141 -20.72 4.39 1.55
N ALA A 142 -21.88 4.11 2.16
CA ALA A 142 -22.26 4.65 3.48
C ALA A 142 -21.23 4.28 4.58
N GLY A 143 -20.92 5.23 5.47
CA GLY A 143 -19.96 5.05 6.58
C GLY A 143 -18.51 5.42 6.26
N ARG A 144 -18.24 6.02 5.09
CA ARG A 144 -16.91 6.48 4.68
C ARG A 144 -16.66 7.94 5.08
N ASP A 145 -15.38 8.28 5.17
CA ASP A 145 -14.87 9.58 5.59
C ASP A 145 -15.59 10.72 4.85
N GLY A 146 -16.27 11.59 5.61
CA GLY A 146 -17.14 12.63 5.07
C GLY A 146 -16.39 13.81 4.45
N ASP A 147 -15.07 13.86 4.65
CA ASP A 147 -14.21 14.90 4.10
C ASP A 147 -13.73 14.54 2.70
N ALA A 148 -14.58 14.85 1.71
CA ALA A 148 -14.26 14.66 0.30
C ALA A 148 -12.97 15.41 -0.11
N LEU A 149 -12.67 16.56 0.51
CA LEU A 149 -11.47 17.34 0.22
C LEU A 149 -10.21 16.65 0.74
N PHE A 150 -10.25 16.10 1.96
CA PHE A 150 -9.15 15.30 2.49
C PHE A 150 -8.86 14.09 1.60
N ARG A 151 -9.90 13.40 1.13
CA ARG A 151 -9.73 12.25 0.23
C ARG A 151 -8.98 12.59 -1.06
N VAL A 152 -9.33 13.70 -1.71
CA VAL A 152 -8.62 14.14 -2.93
C VAL A 152 -7.16 14.47 -2.60
N ARG A 153 -6.92 15.21 -1.52
CA ARG A 153 -5.56 15.54 -1.06
C ARG A 153 -4.74 14.29 -0.74
N ALA A 154 -5.35 13.29 -0.09
CA ALA A 154 -4.71 12.01 0.17
C ALA A 154 -4.36 11.27 -1.13
N ALA A 155 -5.22 11.31 -2.14
CA ALA A 155 -4.96 10.67 -3.44
C ALA A 155 -3.77 11.33 -4.15
N GLU A 156 -3.73 12.66 -4.16
CA GLU A 156 -2.63 13.43 -4.72
C GLU A 156 -1.30 13.16 -4.00
N GLU A 157 -1.28 13.21 -2.67
CA GLU A 157 -0.03 13.01 -1.92
C GLU A 157 0.44 11.55 -1.95
N VAL A 158 -0.46 10.57 -1.90
CA VAL A 158 -0.08 9.15 -2.10
C VAL A 158 0.50 8.96 -3.49
N THR A 159 -0.13 9.51 -4.53
CA THR A 159 0.42 9.47 -5.90
C THR A 159 1.82 10.09 -5.94
N ARG A 160 2.01 11.27 -5.34
CA ARG A 160 3.30 11.96 -5.31
C ARG A 160 4.39 11.16 -4.60
N VAL A 161 4.07 10.53 -3.48
CA VAL A 161 5.00 9.68 -2.72
C VAL A 161 5.34 8.42 -3.52
N VAL A 162 4.34 7.77 -4.11
CA VAL A 162 4.51 6.56 -4.93
C VAL A 162 5.34 6.87 -6.17
N ASP A 163 5.07 7.96 -6.89
CA ASP A 163 5.86 8.38 -8.06
C ASP A 163 7.33 8.64 -7.71
N ARG A 164 7.60 9.12 -6.48
CA ARG A 164 8.96 9.37 -6.00
C ARG A 164 9.71 8.09 -5.65
N PHE A 165 9.06 7.16 -4.95
CA PHE A 165 9.73 6.02 -4.31
C PHE A 165 9.56 4.69 -5.06
N MET A 166 8.54 4.58 -5.91
CA MET A 166 8.25 3.38 -6.70
C MET A 166 7.99 3.79 -8.17
N PRO A 167 8.96 4.44 -8.86
CA PRO A 167 8.73 5.05 -10.18
C PRO A 167 8.26 4.07 -11.26
N ASP A 168 8.60 2.79 -11.12
CA ASP A 168 8.21 1.71 -12.04
C ASP A 168 6.82 1.11 -11.75
N ARG A 169 6.05 1.72 -10.83
CA ARG A 169 4.66 1.32 -10.55
C ARG A 169 3.78 1.26 -11.81
N HIS A 170 2.88 0.30 -11.80
CA HIS A 170 1.81 0.15 -12.79
C HIS A 170 0.51 0.80 -12.31
N LEU A 171 -0.23 1.44 -13.21
CA LEU A 171 -1.53 2.01 -12.86
C LEU A 171 -2.60 0.92 -12.85
N LEU A 172 -3.35 0.83 -11.75
CA LEU A 172 -4.56 0.02 -11.66
C LEU A 172 -5.77 0.94 -11.89
N CYS A 173 -6.19 1.01 -13.15
CA CYS A 173 -7.36 1.77 -13.60
C CYS A 173 -8.63 0.91 -13.53
N HIS A 174 -9.80 1.55 -13.42
CA HIS A 174 -11.09 0.86 -13.52
C HIS A 174 -11.22 0.16 -14.90
N GLY A 175 -11.60 -1.12 -14.89
CA GLY A 175 -11.68 -1.95 -16.10
C GLY A 175 -10.33 -2.53 -16.55
N GLY A 176 -9.22 -2.18 -15.89
CA GLY A 176 -7.88 -2.69 -16.16
C GLY A 176 -7.48 -3.88 -15.28
N GLU A 177 -8.39 -4.39 -14.44
CA GLU A 177 -8.08 -5.38 -13.41
C GLU A 177 -7.57 -6.70 -14.01
N GLU A 178 -8.16 -7.19 -15.10
CA GLU A 178 -7.69 -8.42 -15.78
C GLU A 178 -6.25 -8.32 -16.27
N ALA A 179 -5.90 -7.18 -16.87
CA ALA A 179 -4.56 -6.94 -17.37
C ALA A 179 -3.55 -6.86 -16.21
N ALA A 180 -3.93 -6.21 -15.11
CA ALA A 180 -3.11 -6.15 -13.91
C ALA A 180 -2.93 -7.53 -13.24
N LEU A 181 -3.97 -8.36 -13.20
CA LEU A 181 -3.89 -9.74 -12.69
C LEU A 181 -2.95 -10.58 -13.57
N ALA A 182 -3.09 -10.49 -14.89
CA ALA A 182 -2.23 -11.21 -15.83
C ALA A 182 -0.76 -10.77 -15.69
N LEU A 183 -0.51 -9.47 -15.56
CA LEU A 183 0.83 -8.94 -15.32
C LEU A 183 1.44 -9.46 -14.01
N ALA A 184 0.68 -9.43 -12.91
CA ALA A 184 1.16 -9.90 -11.61
C ALA A 184 1.53 -11.38 -11.62
N ILE A 185 0.72 -12.21 -12.29
CA ILE A 185 0.98 -13.64 -12.44
C ILE A 185 2.22 -13.87 -13.30
N ALA A 186 2.32 -13.21 -14.46
CA ALA A 186 3.48 -13.36 -15.35
C ALA A 186 4.78 -12.92 -14.67
N ALA A 187 4.78 -11.80 -13.95
CA ALA A 187 5.95 -11.33 -13.22
C ALA A 187 6.41 -12.31 -12.13
N PHE A 188 5.47 -12.92 -11.42
CA PHE A 188 5.80 -13.99 -10.45
C PHE A 188 6.34 -15.25 -11.15
N GLU A 189 5.76 -15.67 -12.27
CA GLU A 189 6.24 -16.84 -13.04
C GLU A 189 7.66 -16.62 -13.59
N ASP A 190 7.98 -15.39 -14.00
CA ASP A 190 9.34 -15.01 -14.39
C ASP A 190 10.31 -15.11 -13.21
N TYR A 191 9.94 -14.53 -12.07
CA TYR A 191 10.69 -14.61 -10.81
C TYR A 191 10.93 -16.05 -10.35
N ASP A 192 9.89 -16.89 -10.40
CA ASP A 192 9.91 -18.29 -9.97
C ASP A 192 10.87 -19.14 -10.82
N ARG A 193 10.93 -18.86 -12.13
CA ARG A 193 11.85 -19.50 -13.07
C ARG A 193 13.30 -19.09 -12.86
N GLU A 194 13.57 -17.82 -12.53
CA GLU A 194 14.94 -17.35 -12.26
C GLU A 194 15.49 -17.87 -10.93
N ALA A 195 14.60 -18.21 -9.99
CA ALA A 195 14.96 -18.74 -8.68
C ALA A 195 15.12 -20.28 -8.63
N SER A 196 14.79 -20.99 -9.71
CA SER A 196 14.86 -22.47 -9.84
C SER A 196 16.15 -22.94 -10.50
#